data_AF-A0A850BCM3-F1
#
_entry.id   AF-A0A850BCM3-F1
#
_cell.length_a   1.000
_cell.length_b   1.000
_cell.length_c   1.000
_cell.angle_alpha   90.00
_cell.angle_beta   90.00
_cell.angle_gamma   90.00
#
_symmetry.space_group_name_H-M   'P 1'
#
loop_
_entity.id
_entity.type
_entity.pdbx_description
1 polymer ?
#
loop_
_entity_poly.entity_id
_entity_poly.type
_entity_poly.pdbx_seq_one_letter_code
_entity_poly.pdbx_strand_id
1 'polypeptide(L)'
;MRARIQALSLAALTLLTSAGARADILPPGEKGVKLSIRVDGAIAAGKALVLDRTFRGADVIPAGQVVPVEWHPMGGPMRLVLVDADAAAKVEKLRENMERDAIKSLTSAGTPCSDPFDGVRTVPTESPAAEVRWTFSVKVEGTSCTGTLVRTEQLAKDGSVVSATPASAPTGSVVPAVSKTSEPASSPATPKPPAASKSGCAVNEINNAEGAGVVFLLGLGAITALRRRRNHFTGPRS
;
A
#
# COMPACT_ATOMS: atom_id res chain seq x y z
N MET A 1 -48.52 -21.00 -48.61
CA MET A 1 -47.38 -20.09 -48.78
C MET A 1 -46.62 -19.99 -47.46
N ARG A 2 -45.64 -20.87 -47.27
CA ARG A 2 -44.80 -21.04 -46.06
C ARG A 2 -43.43 -20.40 -46.29
N ALA A 3 -43.39 -19.08 -46.45
CA ALA A 3 -42.14 -18.36 -46.68
C ALA A 3 -42.27 -16.96 -46.12
N ARG A 4 -41.98 -16.76 -44.82
CA ARG A 4 -41.75 -15.43 -44.21
C ARG A 4 -41.31 -15.38 -42.74
N ILE A 5 -40.98 -16.52 -42.10
CA ILE A 5 -40.57 -16.52 -40.67
C ILE A 5 -39.25 -17.27 -40.45
N GLN A 6 -38.24 -17.01 -41.30
CA GLN A 6 -36.88 -17.54 -41.08
C GLN A 6 -35.77 -16.49 -41.25
N ALA A 7 -36.11 -15.23 -41.53
CA ALA A 7 -35.10 -14.22 -41.83
C ALA A 7 -34.65 -13.38 -40.61
N LEU A 8 -35.34 -13.44 -39.46
CA LEU A 8 -35.02 -12.58 -38.32
C LEU A 8 -34.16 -13.23 -37.22
N SER A 9 -33.94 -14.55 -37.24
CA SER A 9 -33.23 -15.22 -36.15
C SER A 9 -31.72 -15.32 -36.34
N LEU A 10 -31.17 -14.97 -37.51
CA LEU A 10 -29.74 -15.14 -37.81
C LEU A 10 -28.92 -13.84 -37.66
N ALA A 11 -29.55 -12.67 -37.63
CA ALA A 11 -28.83 -11.39 -37.52
C ALA A 11 -28.52 -10.96 -36.06
N ALA A 12 -29.25 -11.51 -35.09
CA ALA A 12 -29.03 -11.20 -33.67
C ALA A 12 -27.89 -12.02 -33.03
N LEU A 13 -27.43 -13.10 -33.68
CA LEU A 13 -26.39 -13.98 -33.11
C LEU A 13 -24.96 -13.54 -33.46
N THR A 14 -24.77 -12.65 -34.45
CA THR A 14 -23.44 -12.19 -34.88
C THR A 14 -22.98 -10.89 -34.24
N LEU A 15 -23.83 -10.19 -33.47
CA LEU A 15 -23.48 -8.93 -32.80
C LEU A 15 -23.05 -9.09 -31.33
N LEU A 16 -22.99 -10.32 -30.80
CA LEU A 16 -22.59 -10.60 -29.41
C LEU A 16 -21.16 -11.15 -29.24
N THR A 17 -20.37 -11.31 -30.30
CA THR A 17 -19.09 -12.06 -30.22
C THR A 17 -17.82 -11.21 -30.13
N SER A 18 -17.88 -9.90 -29.87
CA SER A 18 -16.66 -9.11 -29.73
C SER A 18 -16.71 -8.02 -28.67
N ALA A 19 -17.40 -8.29 -27.56
CA ALA A 19 -16.97 -7.74 -26.27
C ALA A 19 -15.79 -8.58 -25.75
N GLY A 20 -14.69 -8.61 -26.53
CA GLY A 20 -13.44 -9.19 -26.07
C GLY A 20 -13.04 -8.43 -24.81
N ALA A 21 -12.94 -9.14 -23.69
CA ALA A 21 -12.48 -8.61 -22.43
C ALA A 21 -11.16 -7.86 -22.64
N ARG A 22 -11.23 -6.52 -22.72
CA ARG A 22 -10.06 -5.62 -22.79
C ARG A 22 -9.45 -5.45 -21.41
N ALA A 23 -9.25 -6.55 -20.70
CA ALA A 23 -8.87 -6.49 -19.29
C ALA A 23 -7.38 -6.22 -19.08
N ASP A 24 -6.51 -6.46 -20.08
CA ASP A 24 -5.07 -6.17 -19.95
C ASP A 24 -4.37 -6.12 -21.33
N ILE A 25 -4.86 -5.29 -22.25
CA ILE A 25 -4.16 -5.09 -23.53
C ILE A 25 -2.94 -4.22 -23.24
N LEU A 26 -1.76 -4.82 -23.33
CA LEU A 26 -0.50 -4.08 -23.29
C LEU A 26 -0.43 -3.10 -24.46
N PRO A 27 0.10 -1.89 -24.27
CA PRO A 27 0.33 -0.96 -25.37
C PRO A 27 1.17 -1.61 -26.48
N PRO A 28 0.91 -1.30 -27.77
CA PRO A 28 1.77 -1.77 -28.85
C PRO A 28 3.22 -1.39 -28.60
N GLY A 29 4.15 -2.34 -28.79
CA GLY A 29 5.57 -2.14 -28.54
C GLY A 29 6.01 -2.35 -27.10
N GLU A 30 5.10 -2.65 -26.17
CA GLU A 30 5.43 -2.95 -24.78
C GLU A 30 5.27 -4.44 -24.44
N LYS A 31 6.05 -4.89 -23.45
CA LYS A 31 5.93 -6.21 -22.82
C LYS A 31 5.76 -6.06 -21.31
N GLY A 32 5.12 -7.05 -20.69
CA GLY A 32 5.02 -7.13 -19.24
C GLY A 32 6.36 -7.45 -18.57
N VAL A 33 6.56 -6.94 -17.36
CA VAL A 33 7.71 -7.25 -16.49
C VAL A 33 7.23 -7.74 -15.13
N LYS A 34 8.06 -8.56 -14.49
CA LYS A 34 7.85 -8.92 -13.08
C LYS A 34 8.11 -7.72 -12.20
N LEU A 35 7.48 -7.68 -11.04
CA LEU A 35 7.72 -6.65 -10.05
C LEU A 35 8.24 -7.30 -8.77
N SER A 36 9.18 -6.64 -8.12
CA SER A 36 9.64 -7.05 -6.80
C SER A 36 9.99 -5.85 -5.94
N ILE A 37 9.96 -6.08 -4.63
CA ILE A 37 10.35 -5.08 -3.64
C ILE A 37 11.34 -5.69 -2.66
N ARG A 38 12.33 -4.90 -2.28
CA ARG A 38 13.21 -5.17 -1.15
C ARG A 38 13.10 -4.00 -0.19
N VAL A 39 13.01 -4.31 1.11
CA VAL A 39 13.04 -3.28 2.13
C VAL A 39 14.16 -3.59 3.11
N ASP A 40 15.13 -2.70 3.19
CA ASP A 40 16.23 -2.76 4.14
C ASP A 40 15.88 -1.89 5.36
N GLY A 41 16.22 -2.36 6.56
CA GLY A 41 15.92 -1.65 7.81
C GLY A 41 15.56 -2.59 8.95
N ALA A 42 15.61 -2.09 10.19
CA ALA A 42 15.16 -2.82 11.36
C ALA A 42 13.69 -2.52 11.64
N ILE A 43 12.87 -3.57 11.74
CA ILE A 43 11.47 -3.46 12.14
C ILE A 43 11.37 -3.79 13.62
N ALA A 44 10.70 -2.93 14.39
CA ALA A 44 10.51 -3.13 15.83
C ALA A 44 9.73 -4.43 16.11
N ALA A 45 10.03 -5.09 17.23
CA ALA A 45 9.30 -6.27 17.66
C ALA A 45 7.80 -5.98 17.81
N GLY A 46 6.96 -6.92 17.39
CA GLY A 46 5.49 -6.75 17.40
C GLY A 46 4.95 -5.87 16.28
N LYS A 47 5.81 -5.35 15.38
CA LYS A 47 5.41 -4.65 14.16
C LYS A 47 5.75 -5.47 12.93
N ALA A 48 5.08 -5.17 11.84
CA ALA A 48 5.34 -5.73 10.52
C ALA A 48 5.16 -4.65 9.45
N LEU A 49 5.93 -4.78 8.37
CA LEU A 49 5.80 -3.92 7.21
C LEU A 49 4.92 -4.59 6.17
N VAL A 50 4.01 -3.83 5.58
CA VAL A 50 3.09 -4.28 4.54
C VAL A 50 3.19 -3.32 3.36
N LEU A 51 3.20 -3.85 2.15
CA LEU A 51 2.98 -3.10 0.92
C LEU A 51 1.48 -3.12 0.64
N ASP A 52 0.81 -1.98 0.76
CA ASP A 52 -0.62 -1.88 0.51
C ASP A 52 -0.94 -1.77 -0.99
N ARG A 53 -2.22 -1.99 -1.33
CA ARG A 53 -2.79 -1.83 -2.67
C ARG A 53 -2.15 -2.72 -3.74
N THR A 54 -1.55 -3.83 -3.34
CA THR A 54 -1.15 -4.90 -4.26
C THR A 54 -2.40 -5.54 -4.88
N PHE A 55 -2.22 -6.37 -5.90
CA PHE A 55 -3.31 -7.06 -6.59
C PHE A 55 -4.18 -7.86 -5.61
N ARG A 56 -3.53 -8.52 -4.64
CA ARG A 56 -4.17 -9.29 -3.55
C ARG A 56 -4.63 -8.43 -2.37
N GLY A 57 -4.59 -7.10 -2.49
CA GLY A 57 -4.98 -6.15 -1.46
C GLY A 57 -3.77 -5.55 -0.73
N ALA A 58 -2.91 -6.40 -0.18
CA ALA A 58 -1.64 -6.00 0.42
C ALA A 58 -0.70 -7.21 0.52
N ASP A 59 0.61 -7.01 0.62
CA ASP A 59 1.61 -8.06 0.78
C ASP A 59 2.49 -7.77 2.01
N VAL A 60 2.71 -8.74 2.91
CA VAL A 60 3.66 -8.58 4.03
C VAL A 60 5.08 -8.61 3.50
N ILE A 61 5.92 -7.66 3.93
CA ILE A 61 7.29 -7.48 3.45
C ILE A 61 8.29 -7.77 4.58
N PRO A 62 8.95 -8.94 4.57
CA PRO A 62 10.02 -9.22 5.50
C PRO A 62 11.24 -8.34 5.22
N ALA A 63 11.85 -7.80 6.29
CA ALA A 63 13.05 -6.98 6.16
C ALA A 63 14.22 -7.76 5.55
N GLY A 64 14.95 -7.12 4.64
CA GLY A 64 16.11 -7.67 3.94
C GLY A 64 15.80 -8.68 2.84
N GLN A 65 14.53 -9.06 2.64
CA GLN A 65 14.14 -10.03 1.63
C GLN A 65 13.61 -9.35 0.37
N VAL A 66 13.79 -10.02 -0.78
CA VAL A 66 13.16 -9.65 -2.04
C VAL A 66 11.82 -10.37 -2.14
N VAL A 67 10.74 -9.62 -2.24
CA VAL A 67 9.37 -10.14 -2.30
C VAL A 67 8.80 -9.85 -3.69
N PRO A 68 8.26 -10.85 -4.40
CA PRO A 68 7.55 -10.60 -5.65
C PRO A 68 6.25 -9.83 -5.39
N VAL A 69 5.96 -8.86 -6.25
CA VAL A 69 4.80 -7.99 -6.14
C VAL A 69 3.91 -8.17 -7.37
N GLU A 70 2.61 -8.25 -7.12
CA GLU A 70 1.60 -8.13 -8.17
C GLU A 70 0.83 -6.85 -7.95
N TRP A 71 0.66 -6.03 -8.99
CA TRP A 71 -0.02 -4.74 -8.90
C TRP A 71 -0.69 -4.38 -10.22
N HIS A 72 -1.79 -3.62 -10.13
CA HIS A 72 -2.53 -3.10 -11.27
C HIS A 72 -2.83 -1.61 -11.07
N PRO A 73 -2.72 -0.74 -12.12
CA PRO A 73 -2.88 0.70 -11.95
C PRO A 73 -4.25 1.13 -11.42
N MET A 74 -5.30 0.35 -11.71
CA MET A 74 -6.65 0.57 -11.14
C MET A 74 -6.72 0.40 -9.62
N GLY A 75 -5.74 -0.24 -8.98
CA GLY A 75 -5.61 -0.29 -7.52
C GLY A 75 -5.13 1.03 -6.91
N GLY A 76 -4.65 1.96 -7.73
CA GLY A 76 -3.97 3.17 -7.31
C GLY A 76 -2.53 2.93 -6.89
N PRO A 77 -1.81 3.99 -6.47
CA PRO A 77 -0.41 3.88 -6.09
C PRO A 77 -0.25 3.02 -4.83
N MET A 78 0.79 2.21 -4.80
CA MET A 78 1.17 1.40 -3.64
C MET A 78 1.84 2.26 -2.58
N ARG A 79 1.90 1.76 -1.35
CA ARG A 79 2.61 2.40 -0.25
C ARG A 79 3.11 1.38 0.77
N LEU A 80 4.27 1.65 1.36
CA LEU A 80 4.70 0.91 2.55
C LEU A 80 3.96 1.42 3.78
N VAL A 81 3.44 0.49 4.59
CA VAL A 81 2.68 0.78 5.80
C VAL A 81 3.19 -0.11 6.94
N LEU A 82 3.44 0.49 8.11
CA LEU A 82 3.75 -0.21 9.34
C LEU A 82 2.44 -0.59 10.04
N VAL A 83 2.27 -1.86 10.35
CA VAL A 83 1.13 -2.40 11.09
C VAL A 83 1.61 -3.21 12.28
N ASP A 84 0.68 -3.54 13.19
CA ASP A 84 0.95 -4.55 14.23
C ASP A 84 1.12 -5.94 13.61
N ALA A 85 1.95 -6.77 14.23
CA ALA A 85 2.20 -8.14 13.77
C ALA A 85 0.90 -8.98 13.68
N ASP A 86 -0.04 -8.78 14.61
CA ASP A 86 -1.34 -9.44 14.59
C ASP A 86 -2.20 -9.02 13.38
N ALA A 87 -2.09 -7.75 12.98
CA ALA A 87 -2.78 -7.25 11.79
C ALA A 87 -2.16 -7.83 10.52
N ALA A 88 -0.83 -7.93 10.44
CA ALA A 88 -0.15 -8.59 9.32
C ALA A 88 -0.54 -10.08 9.21
N ALA A 89 -0.64 -10.80 10.34
CA ALA A 89 -1.11 -12.19 10.33
C ALA A 89 -2.56 -12.33 9.83
N LYS A 90 -3.43 -11.33 10.09
CA LYS A 90 -4.79 -11.28 9.52
C LYS A 90 -4.76 -10.97 8.03
N VAL A 91 -3.90 -10.05 7.58
CA VAL A 91 -3.71 -9.72 6.17
C VAL A 91 -3.36 -10.98 5.38
N GLU A 92 -2.40 -11.79 5.86
CA GLU A 92 -2.04 -13.06 5.19
C GLU A 92 -3.23 -14.00 4.98
N LYS A 93 -4.05 -14.21 6.01
CA LYS A 93 -5.25 -15.06 5.91
C LYS A 93 -6.31 -14.49 4.96
N LEU A 94 -6.51 -13.17 4.98
CA LEU A 94 -7.50 -12.51 4.13
C LEU A 94 -7.09 -12.53 2.64
N ARG A 95 -5.78 -12.52 2.35
CA ARG A 95 -5.26 -12.60 0.98
C ARG A 95 -5.59 -13.92 0.30
N GLU A 96 -5.65 -15.03 1.04
CA GLU A 96 -6.00 -16.35 0.50
C GLU A 96 -7.39 -16.36 -0.15
N ASN A 97 -8.30 -15.53 0.34
CA ASN A 97 -9.68 -15.41 -0.14
C ASN A 97 -9.94 -14.12 -0.92
N MET A 98 -8.90 -13.34 -1.24
CA MET A 98 -9.01 -12.05 -1.95
C MET A 98 -9.94 -11.03 -1.27
N GLU A 99 -9.97 -11.01 0.06
CA GLU A 99 -10.82 -10.13 0.90
C GLU A 99 -10.26 -8.69 0.96
N ARG A 100 -10.18 -8.04 -0.20
CA ARG A 100 -9.46 -6.76 -0.41
C ARG A 100 -9.98 -5.61 0.47
N ASP A 101 -11.28 -5.55 0.72
CA ASP A 101 -11.88 -4.49 1.55
C ASP A 101 -11.50 -4.64 3.02
N ALA A 102 -11.52 -5.88 3.54
CA ALA A 102 -11.07 -6.17 4.91
C ALA A 102 -9.56 -5.89 5.07
N ILE A 103 -8.74 -6.25 4.08
CA ILE A 103 -7.31 -5.94 4.05
C ILE A 103 -7.11 -4.41 4.07
N LYS A 104 -7.86 -3.68 3.24
CA LYS A 104 -7.79 -2.21 3.19
C LYS A 104 -8.13 -1.58 4.53
N SER A 105 -9.13 -2.09 5.26
CA SER A 105 -9.44 -1.60 6.61
C SER A 105 -8.28 -1.80 7.59
N LEU A 106 -7.55 -2.93 7.50
CA LEU A 106 -6.38 -3.19 8.34
C LEU A 106 -5.21 -2.27 7.97
N THR A 107 -4.90 -2.12 6.69
CA THR A 107 -3.75 -1.29 6.26
C THR A 107 -4.03 0.20 6.40
N SER A 108 -5.27 0.66 6.25
CA SER A 108 -5.62 2.08 6.44
C SER A 108 -5.50 2.54 7.89
N ALA A 109 -5.54 1.62 8.85
CA ALA A 109 -5.30 1.91 10.27
C ALA A 109 -3.79 1.92 10.64
N GLY A 110 -2.92 1.48 9.74
CA GLY A 110 -1.46 1.46 9.95
C GLY A 110 -0.81 2.82 9.78
N THR A 111 0.47 2.92 10.17
CA THR A 111 1.28 4.12 9.98
C THR A 111 1.93 4.10 8.60
N PRO A 112 1.68 5.07 7.71
CA PRO A 112 2.39 5.17 6.43
C PRO A 112 3.90 5.28 6.65
N CYS A 113 4.67 4.48 5.91
CA CYS A 113 6.13 4.52 5.92
C CYS A 113 6.68 5.27 4.72
N SER A 114 6.10 5.12 3.53
CA SER A 114 6.60 5.78 2.32
C SER A 114 5.58 6.76 1.75
N ASP A 115 6.05 7.63 0.87
CA ASP A 115 5.18 8.26 -0.10
C ASP A 115 4.52 7.19 -1.01
N PRO A 116 3.30 7.46 -1.51
CA PRO A 116 2.70 6.60 -2.54
C PRO A 116 3.56 6.57 -3.81
N PHE A 117 3.68 5.40 -4.42
CA PHE A 117 4.44 5.20 -5.65
C PHE A 117 3.71 4.24 -6.60
N ASP A 118 3.88 4.46 -7.90
CA ASP A 118 3.30 3.60 -8.93
C ASP A 118 4.24 2.45 -9.29
N GLY A 119 3.65 1.32 -9.67
CA GLY A 119 4.39 0.21 -10.26
C GLY A 119 4.70 0.46 -11.74
N VAL A 120 5.75 -0.18 -12.26
CA VAL A 120 6.09 -0.18 -13.69
C VAL A 120 5.81 -1.56 -14.25
N ARG A 121 4.59 -1.79 -14.75
CA ARG A 121 4.14 -3.12 -15.23
C ARG A 121 4.69 -3.50 -16.59
N THR A 122 5.11 -2.50 -17.36
CA THR A 122 5.52 -2.68 -18.75
C THR A 122 6.81 -1.95 -19.05
N VAL A 123 7.53 -2.46 -20.03
CA VAL A 123 8.72 -1.85 -20.61
C VAL A 123 8.67 -2.03 -22.13
N PRO A 124 9.45 -1.27 -22.91
CA PRO A 124 9.57 -1.50 -24.34
C PRO A 124 10.02 -2.94 -24.66
N THR A 125 9.51 -3.51 -25.74
CA THR A 125 9.72 -4.93 -26.09
C THR A 125 11.19 -5.27 -26.30
N GLU A 126 11.95 -4.32 -26.84
CA GLU A 126 13.39 -4.37 -27.07
C GLU A 126 14.23 -4.26 -25.79
N SER A 127 13.65 -3.82 -24.67
CA SER A 127 14.37 -3.75 -23.40
C SER A 127 14.83 -5.14 -22.96
N PRO A 128 16.07 -5.31 -22.47
CA PRO A 128 16.51 -6.58 -21.89
C PRO A 128 15.87 -6.86 -20.52
N ALA A 129 15.16 -5.89 -19.92
CA ALA A 129 14.53 -6.04 -18.62
C ALA A 129 13.43 -7.12 -18.64
N ALA A 130 13.40 -7.91 -17.58
CA ALA A 130 12.40 -8.92 -17.26
C ALA A 130 11.73 -8.66 -15.90
N GLU A 131 12.35 -7.83 -15.05
CA GLU A 131 11.86 -7.47 -13.73
C GLU A 131 12.18 -6.01 -13.39
N VAL A 132 11.30 -5.35 -12.65
CA VAL A 132 11.53 -4.07 -11.99
C VAL A 132 11.54 -4.31 -10.49
N ARG A 133 12.64 -3.92 -9.83
CA ARG A 133 12.82 -4.06 -8.39
C ARG A 133 12.95 -2.69 -7.72
N TRP A 134 12.11 -2.44 -6.74
CA TRP A 134 12.26 -1.28 -5.85
C TRP A 134 13.01 -1.68 -4.60
N THR A 135 13.99 -0.86 -4.19
CA THR A 135 14.65 -1.03 -2.90
C THR A 135 14.35 0.18 -2.03
N PHE A 136 13.74 -0.05 -0.87
CA PHE A 136 13.50 0.97 0.14
C PHE A 136 14.42 0.80 1.34
N SER A 137 14.76 1.91 1.99
CA SER A 137 15.33 1.94 3.33
C SER A 137 14.28 2.43 4.30
N VAL A 138 13.99 1.67 5.36
CA VAL A 138 12.98 2.01 6.36
C VAL A 138 13.62 2.18 7.74
N LYS A 139 13.15 3.21 8.45
CA LYS A 139 13.46 3.50 9.85
C LYS A 139 12.16 3.55 10.64
N VAL A 140 12.09 2.80 11.74
CA VAL A 140 10.95 2.74 12.65
C VAL A 140 11.36 3.30 14.01
N GLU A 141 10.62 4.28 14.51
CA GLU A 141 10.85 4.87 15.84
C GLU A 141 9.55 4.88 16.64
N GLY A 142 9.37 3.87 17.49
CA GLY A 142 8.12 3.68 18.24
C GLY A 142 6.95 3.40 17.29
N THR A 143 6.03 4.36 17.17
CA THR A 143 4.86 4.29 16.27
C THR A 143 5.07 5.02 14.93
N SER A 144 6.18 5.74 14.78
CA SER A 144 6.51 6.44 13.53
C SER A 144 7.28 5.51 12.59
N CYS A 145 7.12 5.75 11.30
CA CYS A 145 7.81 5.02 10.25
C CYS A 145 8.22 5.99 9.15
N THR A 146 9.45 5.87 8.67
CA THR A 146 9.95 6.64 7.53
C THR A 146 10.69 5.70 6.59
N GLY A 147 10.22 5.63 5.36
CA GLY A 147 10.67 4.78 4.29
C GLY A 147 11.04 5.63 3.08
N THR A 148 12.27 5.49 2.63
CA THR A 148 12.79 6.21 1.47
C THR A 148 13.07 5.20 0.37
N LEU A 149 12.53 5.43 -0.82
CA LEU A 149 12.96 4.69 -2.00
C LEU A 149 14.43 5.03 -2.22
N VAL A 150 15.29 4.01 -2.31
CA VAL A 150 16.75 4.20 -2.48
C VAL A 150 17.11 4.05 -3.95
N ARG A 151 16.53 3.04 -4.61
CA ARG A 151 16.78 2.75 -6.02
C ARG A 151 15.62 1.98 -6.64
N THR A 152 15.48 2.18 -7.95
CA THR A 152 14.67 1.34 -8.84
C THR A 152 15.61 0.67 -9.83
N GLU A 153 15.60 -0.66 -9.87
CA GLU A 153 16.46 -1.46 -10.75
C GLU A 153 15.61 -2.18 -11.79
N GLN A 154 16.04 -2.16 -13.05
CA GLN A 154 15.54 -3.06 -14.07
C GLN A 154 16.52 -4.23 -14.18
N LEU A 155 16.03 -5.46 -14.09
CA LEU A 155 16.84 -6.67 -14.10
C LEU A 155 16.55 -7.52 -15.34
N ALA A 156 17.59 -8.13 -15.91
CA ALA A 156 17.43 -9.17 -16.92
C ALA A 156 16.97 -10.50 -16.30
N LYS A 157 16.69 -11.50 -17.15
CA LYS A 157 16.21 -12.83 -16.73
C LYS A 157 17.19 -13.59 -15.82
N ASP A 158 18.48 -13.29 -15.93
CA ASP A 158 19.55 -13.89 -15.11
C ASP A 158 19.76 -13.15 -13.77
N GLY A 159 19.01 -12.08 -13.51
CA GLY A 159 19.12 -11.26 -12.31
C GLY A 159 20.21 -10.19 -12.38
N SER A 160 20.88 -9.99 -13.53
CA SER A 160 21.80 -8.87 -13.73
C SER A 160 21.05 -7.55 -13.86
N VAL A 161 21.63 -6.46 -13.36
CA VAL A 161 21.04 -5.13 -13.43
C VAL A 161 21.33 -4.54 -14.81
N VAL A 162 20.28 -4.24 -15.58
CA VAL A 162 20.39 -3.62 -16.91
C VAL A 162 20.22 -2.11 -16.89
N SER A 163 19.55 -1.59 -15.86
CA SER A 163 19.44 -0.16 -15.58
C SER A 163 19.15 0.04 -14.10
N ALA A 164 19.71 1.09 -13.51
CA ALA A 164 19.42 1.49 -12.14
C ALA A 164 19.19 2.99 -12.09
N THR A 165 18.05 3.39 -11.56
CA THR A 165 17.74 4.79 -11.28
C THR A 165 17.85 5.00 -9.77
N PRO A 166 18.82 5.77 -9.27
CA PRO A 166 18.80 6.19 -7.88
C PRO A 166 17.53 7.01 -7.65
N ALA A 167 16.90 6.86 -6.50
CA ALA A 167 15.82 7.77 -6.16
C ALA A 167 16.41 9.19 -6.08
N SER A 168 15.81 10.12 -6.82
CA SER A 168 16.16 11.54 -6.66
C SER A 168 16.03 11.87 -5.18
N ALA A 169 17.13 12.33 -4.57
CA ALA A 169 17.10 12.83 -3.19
C ALA A 169 15.93 13.81 -3.06
N PRO A 170 15.19 13.82 -1.94
CA PRO A 170 14.17 14.83 -1.74
C PRO A 170 14.84 16.18 -1.97
N THR A 171 14.33 16.94 -2.92
CA THR A 171 14.79 18.28 -3.25
C THR A 171 14.52 19.15 -2.03
N GLY A 172 15.36 19.03 -1.01
CA GLY A 172 15.50 20.02 0.03
C GLY A 172 15.83 21.29 -0.70
N SER A 173 14.88 22.21 -0.70
CA SER A 173 15.00 23.52 -1.32
C SER A 173 16.31 24.14 -0.88
N VAL A 174 17.35 24.03 -1.71
CA VAL A 174 18.57 24.82 -1.54
C VAL A 174 18.18 26.23 -1.92
N VAL A 175 17.61 26.95 -0.96
CA VAL A 175 17.66 28.41 -0.98
C VAL A 175 19.14 28.74 -1.02
N PRO A 176 19.65 29.45 -2.04
CA PRO A 176 21.03 29.89 -2.04
C PRO A 176 21.23 30.75 -0.78
N ALA A 177 22.05 30.25 0.14
CA ALA A 177 22.51 31.03 1.26
C ALA A 177 23.37 32.17 0.70
N VAL A 178 22.76 33.34 0.53
CA VAL A 178 23.47 34.59 0.28
C VAL A 178 24.41 34.80 1.46
N SER A 179 25.71 34.68 1.18
CA SER A 179 26.77 34.96 2.13
C SER A 179 26.68 36.43 2.53
N LYS A 180 26.38 36.70 3.80
CA LYS A 180 26.58 38.02 4.40
C LYS A 180 27.93 38.03 5.11
N THR A 181 28.89 38.74 4.51
CA THR A 181 30.09 39.24 5.17
C THR A 181 29.69 40.40 6.09
N SER A 182 30.20 40.36 7.32
CA SER A 182 29.97 41.27 8.43
C SER A 182 30.79 42.55 8.38
N GLU A 183 30.24 43.68 8.87
CA GLU A 183 31.02 44.73 9.56
C GLU A 183 30.13 45.50 10.58
N PRO A 184 30.63 45.90 11.77
CA PRO A 184 29.83 46.46 12.87
C PRO A 184 29.91 48.00 12.97
N ALA A 185 28.83 48.64 13.43
CA ALA A 185 28.89 49.99 14.01
C ALA A 185 27.79 50.21 15.07
N SER A 186 28.26 50.39 16.30
CA SER A 186 27.77 51.17 17.44
C SER A 186 26.28 51.53 17.61
N SER A 187 25.75 51.11 18.77
CA SER A 187 24.65 51.71 19.56
C SER A 187 24.98 53.18 19.95
N PRO A 188 24.02 54.09 20.25
CA PRO A 188 23.13 53.94 21.42
C PRO A 188 21.73 54.61 21.36
N ALA A 189 20.96 54.30 22.42
CA ALA A 189 19.93 55.10 23.10
C ALA A 189 18.46 54.68 22.95
N THR A 190 17.95 54.08 24.03
CA THR A 190 16.54 53.91 24.43
C THR A 190 15.86 55.27 24.65
N PRO A 191 14.53 55.39 24.46
CA PRO A 191 13.67 55.51 25.65
C PRO A 191 12.28 54.83 25.57
N LYS A 192 11.96 54.17 26.69
CA LYS A 192 10.71 53.98 27.47
C LYS A 192 9.30 53.85 26.80
N PRO A 193 8.46 52.89 27.26
CA PRO A 193 7.12 52.58 26.73
C PRO A 193 5.98 53.43 27.34
N PRO A 194 4.76 53.34 26.75
CA PRO A 194 3.59 53.21 27.63
C PRO A 194 2.50 52.21 27.17
N ALA A 195 1.87 51.70 28.23
CA ALA A 195 0.45 51.37 28.41
C ALA A 195 -0.16 50.11 27.77
N ALA A 196 -0.54 49.22 28.69
CA ALA A 196 -1.50 48.14 28.55
C ALA A 196 -2.85 48.62 28.01
N SER A 197 -3.54 47.74 27.27
CA SER A 197 -4.99 47.73 27.21
C SER A 197 -5.53 46.33 27.46
N LYS A 198 -6.47 46.27 28.40
CA LYS A 198 -7.23 45.10 28.83
C LYS A 198 -8.49 44.99 27.97
N SER A 199 -8.80 43.79 27.52
CA SER A 199 -10.16 43.21 27.45
C SER A 199 -9.98 41.76 26.98
N GLY A 200 -10.52 40.72 27.62
CA GLY A 200 -11.72 40.65 28.44
C GLY A 200 -12.82 39.99 27.63
N CYS A 201 -13.33 38.86 28.15
CA CYS A 201 -14.47 38.06 27.72
C CYS A 201 -14.18 37.05 26.58
N ALA A 202 -14.68 35.82 26.57
CA ALA A 202 -15.36 34.97 27.56
C ALA A 202 -15.46 33.58 26.90
N VAL A 203 -15.24 32.54 27.70
CA VAL A 203 -16.03 31.30 27.79
C VAL A 203 -17.09 31.10 26.69
N ASN A 204 -16.95 30.01 25.92
CA ASN A 204 -18.09 29.12 25.78
C ASN A 204 -17.64 27.65 25.67
N GLU A 205 -17.75 27.01 26.82
CA GLU A 205 -17.94 25.59 27.03
C GLU A 205 -19.24 25.18 26.33
N ILE A 206 -19.17 24.25 25.37
CA ILE A 206 -20.32 23.45 24.96
C ILE A 206 -19.97 22.01 25.25
N ASN A 207 -20.40 21.59 26.44
CA ASN A 207 -20.75 20.22 26.74
C ASN A 207 -21.74 19.73 25.68
N ASN A 208 -21.45 18.59 25.05
CA ASN A 208 -22.52 17.68 24.67
C ASN A 208 -22.11 16.27 25.06
N ALA A 209 -22.62 15.92 26.23
CA ALA A 209 -22.82 14.55 26.67
C ALA A 209 -23.96 13.90 25.86
N GLU A 210 -24.15 12.62 26.13
CA GLU A 210 -25.35 11.82 25.81
C GLU A 210 -25.34 11.10 24.45
N GLY A 211 -25.00 9.81 24.56
CA GLY A 211 -25.26 8.76 23.59
C GLY A 211 -25.23 7.41 24.29
N ALA A 212 -26.06 7.26 25.32
CA ALA A 212 -26.28 6.03 26.06
C ALA A 212 -27.06 4.99 25.24
N GLY A 213 -26.80 3.71 25.52
CA GLY A 213 -27.65 2.56 25.15
C GLY A 213 -27.54 2.17 23.68
N VAL A 214 -27.30 0.91 23.32
CA VAL A 214 -28.14 -0.22 23.70
C VAL A 214 -27.30 -1.48 23.87
N VAL A 215 -27.42 -2.07 25.05
CA VAL A 215 -27.10 -3.46 25.36
C VAL A 215 -28.16 -4.33 24.68
N PHE A 216 -27.76 -5.15 23.70
CA PHE A 216 -28.53 -6.33 23.29
C PHE A 216 -27.76 -7.58 23.72
N LEU A 217 -27.92 -7.93 24.99
CA LEU A 217 -27.88 -9.31 25.46
C LEU A 217 -29.20 -9.95 25.04
N LEU A 218 -29.15 -11.04 24.28
CA LEU A 218 -30.07 -12.19 24.33
C LEU A 218 -29.72 -13.15 23.20
N GLY A 219 -29.41 -14.40 23.55
CA GLY A 219 -29.25 -15.46 22.55
C GLY A 219 -28.52 -16.69 23.03
N LEU A 220 -29.02 -17.34 24.08
CA LEU A 220 -28.71 -18.73 24.39
C LEU A 220 -28.93 -19.61 23.15
N GLY A 221 -27.97 -20.47 22.85
CA GLY A 221 -28.08 -21.48 21.82
C GLY A 221 -27.02 -22.56 21.98
N ALA A 222 -27.12 -23.32 23.07
CA ALA A 222 -26.38 -24.56 23.24
C ALA A 222 -26.82 -25.58 22.17
N ILE A 223 -25.88 -26.04 21.34
CA ILE A 223 -25.99 -27.35 20.70
C ILE A 223 -24.74 -28.13 21.04
N THR A 224 -24.93 -29.01 22.01
CA THR A 224 -24.06 -30.10 22.39
C THR A 224 -24.00 -31.18 21.30
N ALA A 225 -22.77 -31.67 21.09
CA ALA A 225 -22.41 -33.07 20.93
C ALA A 225 -22.66 -33.82 19.60
N LEU A 226 -21.72 -34.76 19.39
CA LEU A 226 -21.62 -35.84 18.40
C LEU A 226 -20.98 -35.41 17.07
N ARG A 227 -19.89 -36.01 16.58
CA ARG A 227 -19.58 -37.44 16.62
C ARG A 227 -18.10 -37.70 16.33
N ARG A 228 -17.45 -38.30 17.32
CA ARG A 228 -16.34 -39.24 17.27
C ARG A 228 -16.22 -39.99 15.91
N ARG A 229 -15.11 -39.81 15.19
CA ARG A 229 -14.56 -40.87 14.33
C ARG A 229 -13.03 -40.92 14.43
N ARG A 230 -12.59 -41.88 15.24
CA ARG A 230 -11.30 -42.55 15.16
C ARG A 230 -10.99 -42.91 13.70
N ASN A 231 -9.77 -42.66 13.25
CA ASN A 231 -9.07 -43.57 12.37
C ASN A 231 -7.62 -43.69 12.86
N HIS A 232 -7.38 -44.78 13.59
CA HIS A 232 -6.07 -45.38 13.75
C HIS A 232 -5.69 -45.96 12.39
N PHE A 233 -4.56 -45.54 11.81
CA PHE A 233 -3.93 -46.27 10.72
C PHE A 233 -2.48 -46.56 11.13
N THR A 234 -2.27 -47.75 11.67
CA THR A 234 -0.94 -48.35 11.83
C THR A 234 -0.72 -49.25 10.62
N GLY A 235 0.19 -48.84 9.73
CA GLY A 235 0.68 -49.70 8.65
C GLY A 235 1.78 -50.65 9.14
N PRO A 236 1.88 -51.87 8.61
CA PRO A 236 2.90 -52.84 8.99
C PRO A 236 4.25 -52.55 8.34
N ARG A 237 5.31 -52.84 9.09
CA ARG A 237 6.66 -53.04 8.57
C ARG A 237 6.75 -54.41 7.90
N SER A 238 7.31 -54.44 6.71
CA SER A 238 7.96 -55.58 6.07
C SER A 238 9.17 -55.04 5.33
#